data_AF-A0A401YQT6-F1
#
_entry.id   AF-A0A401YQT6-F1
#
_cell.length_a   1.000
_cell.length_b   1.000
_cell.length_c   1.000
_cell.angle_alpha   90.00
_cell.angle_beta   90.00
_cell.angle_gamma   90.00
#
_symmetry.space_group_name_H-M   'P 1'
#
loop_
_entity.id
_entity.type
_entity.pdbx_description
1 polymer ?
#
loop_
_entity_poly.entity_id
_entity_poly.type
_entity_poly.pdbx_seq_one_letter_code
_entity_poly.pdbx_strand_id
1 'polypeptide(L)'
;MDSKQADLDSVRSYAAEIPVSWLRCRELGHNWGPHSARVIEDGGFDRVLRCRRCPTKRYQVLDAFGRIVSNTYDYPDGYRMPPGRGRITGDGRGVLRVVSIRMGIEADQRRAVGRRDRGGV
;
A
#
# COMPACT_ATOMS: atom_id res chain seq x y z
N MET A 1 12.65 -21.29 11.34
CA MET A 1 12.27 -21.36 9.92
C MET A 1 12.58 -20.04 9.28
N ASP A 2 13.66 -19.96 8.51
CA ASP A 2 14.06 -18.73 7.81
C ASP A 2 13.03 -18.42 6.73
N SER A 3 12.40 -17.24 6.84
CA SER A 3 11.48 -16.77 5.80
C SER A 3 12.26 -16.50 4.52
N LYS A 4 12.06 -17.34 3.48
CA LYS A 4 12.66 -17.15 2.15
C LYS A 4 12.40 -15.73 1.65
N GLN A 5 13.47 -14.99 1.33
CA GLN A 5 13.38 -13.65 0.74
C GLN A 5 12.90 -13.76 -0.71
N ALA A 6 12.14 -12.76 -1.17
CA ALA A 6 11.69 -12.72 -2.55
C ALA A 6 12.85 -12.40 -3.50
N ASP A 7 12.92 -13.13 -4.61
CA ASP A 7 13.82 -12.83 -5.72
C ASP A 7 13.50 -11.44 -6.32
N LEU A 8 14.54 -10.66 -6.66
CA LEU A 8 14.38 -9.26 -7.06
C LEU A 8 13.66 -9.09 -8.39
N ASP A 9 13.84 -10.01 -9.34
CA ASP A 9 13.15 -9.97 -10.63
C ASP A 9 11.68 -10.33 -10.47
N SER A 10 11.36 -11.25 -9.56
CA SER A 10 10.00 -11.55 -9.14
C SER A 10 9.33 -10.33 -8.51
N VAL A 11 10.05 -9.57 -7.67
CA VAL A 11 9.54 -8.31 -7.09
C VAL A 11 9.31 -7.26 -8.18
N ARG A 12 10.23 -7.14 -9.15
CA ARG A 12 10.11 -6.19 -10.26
C ARG A 12 8.89 -6.48 -11.13
N SER A 13 8.67 -7.75 -11.46
CA SER A 13 7.52 -8.20 -12.27
C SER A 13 6.21 -7.90 -11.55
N TYR A 14 6.12 -8.27 -10.27
CA TYR A 14 4.97 -7.93 -9.43
C TYR A 14 4.72 -6.41 -9.36
N ALA A 15 5.78 -5.59 -9.22
CA ALA A 15 5.64 -4.15 -9.15
C ALA A 15 5.10 -3.53 -10.45
N ALA A 16 5.37 -4.16 -11.59
CA ALA A 16 4.85 -3.74 -12.90
C ALA A 16 3.37 -4.12 -13.11
N GLU A 17 2.88 -5.16 -12.44
CA GLU A 17 1.52 -5.70 -12.62
C GLU A 17 0.48 -5.03 -11.71
N ILE A 18 0.87 -4.55 -10.53
CA ILE A 18 -0.08 -3.93 -9.59
C ILE A 18 -0.46 -2.50 -10.01
N PRO A 19 -1.66 -2.02 -9.64
CA PRO A 19 -2.04 -0.62 -9.87
C PRO A 19 -1.03 0.37 -9.30
N VAL A 20 -0.75 1.45 -10.03
CA VAL A 20 0.23 2.49 -9.62
C VAL A 20 -0.07 3.05 -8.22
N SER A 21 -1.35 3.23 -7.88
CA SER A 21 -1.76 3.71 -6.56
C SER A 21 -1.43 2.72 -5.44
N TRP A 22 -1.44 1.41 -5.73
CA TRP A 22 -1.07 0.36 -4.78
C TRP A 22 0.45 0.27 -4.65
N LEU A 23 1.20 0.39 -5.74
CA LEU A 23 2.65 0.46 -5.72
C LEU A 23 3.13 1.65 -4.86
N ARG A 24 2.50 2.81 -5.00
CA ARG A 24 2.76 3.98 -4.13
C ARG A 24 2.44 3.71 -2.66
N CYS A 25 1.39 2.94 -2.33
CA CYS A 25 1.16 2.50 -0.95
C CYS A 25 2.27 1.57 -0.43
N ARG A 26 2.76 0.67 -1.27
CA ARG A 26 3.84 -0.26 -0.91
C ARG A 26 5.16 0.45 -0.70
N GLU A 27 5.40 1.55 -1.41
CA GLU A 27 6.59 2.39 -1.30
C GLU A 27 6.53 3.35 -0.08
N LEU A 28 5.47 4.16 0.00
CA LEU A 28 5.35 5.27 0.96
C LEU A 28 4.66 4.89 2.26
N GLY A 29 4.07 3.69 2.31
CA GLY A 29 3.14 3.30 3.35
C GLY A 29 1.70 3.74 3.06
N HIS A 30 0.78 3.10 3.76
CA HIS A 30 -0.64 3.39 3.65
C HIS A 30 -0.98 4.77 4.19
N ASN A 31 -1.75 5.54 3.42
CA ASN A 31 -2.37 6.77 3.88
C ASN A 31 -3.74 6.47 4.51
N TRP A 32 -3.77 6.26 5.83
CA TRP A 32 -4.97 5.85 6.56
C TRP A 32 -5.96 7.02 6.73
N GLY A 33 -7.23 6.78 6.41
CA GLY A 33 -8.35 7.63 6.80
C GLY A 33 -9.35 6.86 7.69
N PRO A 34 -10.19 7.57 8.44
CA PRO A 34 -11.26 6.94 9.21
C PRO A 34 -12.25 6.23 8.27
N HIS A 35 -12.81 5.10 8.71
CA HIS A 35 -13.88 4.39 8.01
C HIS A 35 -15.09 4.15 8.92
N SER A 36 -14.87 3.52 10.08
CA SER A 36 -15.92 3.32 11.08
C SER A 36 -15.30 3.10 12.47
N ALA A 37 -16.07 3.33 13.52
CA ALA A 37 -15.71 2.97 14.88
C ALA A 37 -16.96 2.65 15.71
N ARG A 38 -16.82 1.78 16.71
CA ARG A 38 -17.86 1.49 17.71
C ARG A 38 -17.22 1.25 19.06
N VAL A 39 -17.96 1.54 20.12
CA VAL A 39 -17.60 1.14 21.49
C VAL A 39 -17.86 -0.35 21.64
N ILE A 40 -16.98 -1.06 22.33
CA ILE A 40 -17.14 -2.47 22.70
C ILE A 40 -17.34 -2.59 24.22
N GLU A 41 -17.69 -3.79 24.69
CA GLU A 41 -17.75 -4.10 26.12
C GLU A 41 -16.42 -3.72 26.80
N ASP A 42 -16.48 -3.36 28.09
CA ASP A 42 -15.36 -2.82 28.88
C ASP A 42 -14.86 -1.41 28.49
N GLY A 43 -15.59 -0.69 27.64
CA GLY A 43 -15.29 0.71 27.29
C GLY A 43 -14.17 0.89 26.26
N GLY A 44 -13.76 -0.19 25.61
CA GLY A 44 -12.82 -0.16 24.48
C GLY A 44 -13.47 0.26 23.16
N PHE A 45 -12.70 0.19 22.06
CA PHE A 45 -13.17 0.55 20.73
C PHE A 45 -12.73 -0.42 19.64
N ASP A 46 -13.67 -0.83 18.79
CA ASP A 46 -13.36 -1.35 17.47
C ASP A 46 -13.27 -0.18 16.48
N ARG A 47 -12.16 -0.07 15.75
CA ARG A 47 -11.97 0.95 14.71
C ARG A 47 -11.53 0.32 13.40
N VAL A 48 -12.15 0.76 12.30
CA VAL A 48 -11.72 0.48 10.94
C VAL A 48 -11.14 1.74 10.32
N LEU A 49 -9.95 1.61 9.73
CA LEU A 49 -9.33 2.62 8.88
C LEU A 49 -9.32 2.10 7.44
N ARG A 50 -9.53 2.97 6.46
CA ARG A 50 -9.39 2.65 5.04
C ARG A 50 -8.29 3.49 4.43
N CYS A 51 -7.43 2.87 3.62
CA CYS A 51 -6.41 3.61 2.92
C CYS A 51 -7.04 4.50 1.83
N ARG A 52 -6.57 5.74 1.69
CA ARG A 52 -7.05 6.69 0.66
C ARG A 52 -6.49 6.42 -0.74
N ARG A 53 -5.47 5.56 -0.84
CA ARG A 53 -4.74 5.26 -2.09
C ARG A 53 -5.00 3.84 -2.61
N CYS A 54 -5.24 2.87 -1.71
CA CYS A 54 -5.59 1.50 -2.08
C CYS A 54 -6.83 1.03 -1.30
N PRO A 55 -7.54 -0.01 -1.75
CA PRO A 55 -8.71 -0.55 -1.05
C PRO A 55 -8.45 -1.16 0.34
N THR A 56 -7.19 -1.29 0.77
CA THR A 56 -6.82 -1.93 2.04
C THR A 56 -7.53 -1.31 3.23
N LYS A 57 -8.07 -2.18 4.10
CA LYS A 57 -8.62 -1.81 5.40
C LYS A 57 -7.70 -2.28 6.52
N ARG A 58 -7.68 -1.52 7.61
CA ARG A 58 -6.98 -1.84 8.86
C ARG A 58 -8.02 -1.88 9.97
N TYR A 59 -8.19 -3.04 10.59
CA TYR A 59 -9.08 -3.28 11.71
C TYR A 59 -8.27 -3.24 13.00
N GLN A 60 -8.71 -2.45 13.96
CA GLN A 60 -8.03 -2.27 15.23
C GLN A 60 -9.01 -2.45 16.38
N VAL A 61 -8.54 -3.11 17.43
CA VAL A 61 -9.19 -3.11 18.74
C VAL A 61 -8.34 -2.24 19.66
N LEU A 62 -8.98 -1.29 20.34
CA LEU A 62 -8.37 -0.40 21.30
C LEU A 62 -8.94 -0.69 22.69
N ASP A 63 -8.09 -0.69 23.72
CA ASP A 63 -8.54 -0.75 25.11
C ASP A 63 -9.23 0.58 25.53
N ALA A 64 -9.80 0.63 26.74
CA ALA A 64 -10.45 1.82 27.28
C ALA A 64 -9.52 3.04 27.42
N PHE A 65 -8.19 2.84 27.34
CA PHE A 65 -7.18 3.90 27.38
C PHE A 65 -6.70 4.32 25.97
N GLY A 66 -7.26 3.72 24.91
CA GLY A 66 -6.89 4.01 23.53
C GLY A 66 -5.63 3.28 23.03
N ARG A 67 -5.09 2.30 23.75
CA ARG A 67 -3.97 1.48 23.29
C ARG A 67 -4.45 0.45 22.28
N ILE A 68 -3.72 0.28 21.19
CA ILE A 68 -4.05 -0.73 20.17
C ILE A 68 -3.64 -2.11 20.70
N VAL A 69 -4.63 -2.96 21.02
CA VAL A 69 -4.42 -4.32 21.53
C VAL A 69 -4.53 -5.39 20.43
N SER A 70 -5.22 -5.08 19.33
CA SER A 70 -5.26 -5.93 18.13
C SER A 70 -5.20 -5.10 16.86
N ASN A 71 -4.58 -5.65 15.82
CA ASN A 71 -4.40 -4.96 14.55
C ASN A 71 -4.28 -5.93 13.37
N THR A 72 -5.28 -5.95 12.51
CA THR A 72 -5.35 -6.82 11.32
C THR A 72 -5.53 -6.00 10.05
N TYR A 73 -4.97 -6.47 8.94
CA TYR A 73 -5.11 -5.86 7.64
C TYR A 73 -5.90 -6.77 6.70
N ASP A 74 -6.81 -6.15 5.96
CA ASP A 74 -7.52 -6.74 4.84
C ASP A 74 -7.01 -6.09 3.57
N TYR A 75 -6.14 -6.82 2.88
CA TYR A 75 -5.55 -6.38 1.63
C TYR A 75 -6.39 -6.90 0.46
N PRO A 76 -6.65 -6.09 -0.58
CA PRO A 76 -7.32 -6.59 -1.76
C PRO A 76 -6.45 -7.62 -2.48
N ASP A 77 -7.09 -8.48 -3.26
CA ASP A 77 -6.42 -9.50 -4.05
C ASP A 77 -5.38 -8.89 -4.99
N GLY A 78 -4.22 -9.54 -5.10
CA GLY A 78 -3.07 -9.04 -5.85
C GLY A 78 -2.27 -7.93 -5.16
N TYR A 79 -2.74 -7.35 -4.04
CA TYR A 79 -1.94 -6.34 -3.33
C TYR A 79 -0.67 -6.94 -2.71
N ARG A 80 -0.72 -8.18 -2.24
CA ARG A 80 0.47 -8.90 -1.78
C ARG A 80 1.03 -9.71 -2.93
N MET A 81 2.35 -9.91 -2.92
CA MET A 81 2.95 -10.89 -3.83
C MET A 81 2.27 -12.25 -3.63
N PRO A 82 2.09 -13.04 -4.72
CA PRO A 82 1.56 -14.38 -4.63
C PRO A 82 2.32 -15.24 -3.62
N PRO A 83 1.63 -16.17 -2.92
CA PRO A 83 2.27 -17.08 -2.00
C PRO A 83 3.36 -17.91 -2.70
N GLY A 84 4.38 -18.31 -1.94
CA GLY A 84 5.52 -19.08 -2.46
C GLY A 84 6.64 -18.25 -3.11
N ARG A 85 6.41 -16.96 -3.41
CA ARG A 85 7.44 -16.07 -3.99
C ARG A 85 8.35 -15.37 -2.97
N GLY A 86 8.27 -15.75 -1.70
CA GLY A 86 9.08 -15.20 -0.63
C GLY A 86 8.59 -13.84 -0.11
N ARG A 87 9.26 -13.33 0.92
CA ARG A 87 8.92 -12.06 1.59
C ARG A 87 9.70 -10.91 0.97
N ILE A 88 9.03 -9.80 0.69
CA ILE A 88 9.69 -8.54 0.30
C ILE A 88 10.33 -7.89 1.53
N THR A 89 11.65 -7.90 1.56
CA THR A 89 12.54 -7.31 2.58
C THR A 89 13.52 -6.33 1.90
N GLY A 90 14.38 -5.65 2.68
CA GLY A 90 15.52 -4.82 2.23
C GLY A 90 15.49 -4.36 0.77
N ASP A 91 16.29 -5.03 -0.05
CA ASP A 91 16.49 -4.72 -1.48
C ASP A 91 15.22 -4.85 -2.32
N GLY A 92 14.35 -5.80 -2.00
CA GLY A 92 13.03 -5.92 -2.64
C GLY A 92 12.18 -4.66 -2.41
N ARG A 93 12.25 -4.01 -1.24
CA ARG A 93 11.60 -2.70 -1.04
C ARG A 93 12.26 -1.61 -1.87
N GLY A 94 13.58 -1.70 -2.07
CA GLY A 94 14.33 -0.84 -3.00
C GLY A 94 13.79 -0.94 -4.43
N VAL A 95 13.55 -2.16 -4.92
CA VAL A 95 12.95 -2.42 -6.23
C VAL A 95 11.58 -1.73 -6.37
N LEU A 96 10.69 -1.90 -5.38
CA LEU A 96 9.38 -1.24 -5.40
C LEU A 96 9.51 0.29 -5.52
N ARG A 97 10.47 0.89 -4.79
CA ARG A 97 10.71 2.33 -4.83
C ARG A 97 11.20 2.82 -6.18
N VAL A 98 12.16 2.11 -6.78
CA VAL A 98 12.68 2.48 -8.11
C VAL A 98 11.58 2.40 -9.16
N VAL A 99 10.75 1.33 -9.16
CA VAL A 99 9.64 1.20 -10.12
C VAL A 99 8.60 2.30 -9.91
N SER A 100 8.22 2.59 -8.66
CA SER A 100 7.27 3.66 -8.31
C SER A 100 7.73 5.03 -8.83
N ILE A 101 9.02 5.37 -8.60
CA ILE A 101 9.62 6.64 -9.03
C ILE A 101 9.63 6.74 -10.56
N ARG A 102 10.06 5.70 -11.27
CA ARG A 102 10.08 5.69 -12.74
C ARG A 102 8.69 5.91 -13.34
N MET A 103 7.69 5.20 -12.84
CA MET A 103 6.29 5.40 -13.25
C MET A 103 5.78 6.82 -12.95
N GLY A 104 6.24 7.41 -11.85
CA GLY A 104 5.96 8.81 -11.50
C GLY A 104 6.52 9.79 -12.53
N ILE A 105 7.82 9.67 -12.85
CA ILE A 105 8.51 10.51 -13.83
C ILE A 105 7.80 10.43 -15.19
N GLU A 106 7.51 9.22 -15.68
CA GLU A 106 6.83 9.02 -16.95
C GLU A 106 5.41 9.63 -16.97
N ALA A 107 4.67 9.52 -15.86
CA ALA A 107 3.34 10.12 -15.75
C ALA A 107 3.39 11.65 -15.80
N ASP A 108 4.39 12.26 -15.15
CA ASP A 108 4.56 13.71 -15.15
C ASP A 108 5.00 14.23 -16.52
N GLN A 109 5.87 13.50 -17.22
CA GLN A 109 6.22 13.79 -18.62
C GLN A 109 4.98 13.76 -19.53
N ARG A 110 4.13 12.73 -19.43
CA ARG A 110 2.88 12.64 -20.21
C ARG A 110 1.93 13.81 -19.94
N ARG A 111 1.81 14.24 -18.69
CA ARG A 111 0.99 15.40 -18.30
C ARG A 111 1.55 16.71 -18.84
N ALA A 112 2.87 16.86 -18.84
CA ALA A 112 3.53 18.05 -19.37
C ALA A 112 3.28 18.20 -20.88
N VAL A 113 3.35 17.11 -21.65
CA VAL A 113 3.01 17.10 -23.09
C VAL A 113 1.54 17.50 -23.29
N GLY A 114 0.61 16.81 -22.63
CA GLY A 114 -0.82 17.10 -22.79
C GLY A 114 -1.28 18.48 -22.27
N ARG A 115 -0.45 19.20 -21.51
CA ARG A 115 -0.67 20.61 -21.14
C ARG A 115 -0.22 21.56 -22.25
N ARG A 116 0.88 21.25 -22.94
CA ARG A 116 1.35 22.04 -24.11
C ARG A 116 0.33 22.00 -25.23
N ASP A 117 -0.24 20.82 -25.51
CA ASP A 117 -1.24 20.64 -26.57
C ASP A 117 -2.57 21.39 -26.30
N ARG A 118 -2.88 21.67 -25.03
CA ARG A 118 -4.09 22.41 -24.62
C ARG A 118 -3.89 23.91 -24.45
N GLY A 119 -2.65 24.39 -24.52
CA GLY A 119 -2.29 25.81 -24.34
C GLY A 119 -1.99 26.56 -25.64
N GLY A 120 -2.16 25.93 -26.80
CA GLY A 120 -2.05 26.55 -28.11
C GLY A 120 -3.42 26.99 -28.62
N VAL A 121 -3.91 28.13 -28.13
CA VAL A 121 -4.93 28.97 -28.78
C VAL A 121 -4.38 30.37 -28.86
#